data_AF-A0A5C8F9D9-F1
#
_entry.id   AF-A0A5C8F9D9-F1
#
_cell.length_a   1.000
_cell.length_b   1.000
_cell.length_c   1.000
_cell.angle_alpha   90.00
_cell.angle_beta   90.00
_cell.angle_gamma   90.00
#
_symmetry.space_group_name_H-M   'P 1'
#
loop_
_entity.id
_entity.type
_entity.pdbx_description
1 polymer ?
#
loop_
_entity_poly.entity_id
_entity_poly.type
_entity_poly.pdbx_seq_one_letter_code
_entity_poly.pdbx_strand_id
1 'polypeptide(L)'
;MEMYEEKSNFKLEYNDNLNIKIRKIDEEALTYSHCMKNVDFIIDLECTNTLIFLEIKNYKKLFNDLKTEQEKENFFSKFNYSKPNNKESYSYDFIQKARDTFIREYSSNKIDNKKIHYYIIINVPDNSESRLITMEKELENNLPLLEKIDDKLYIKPFIHTCNIFYSNTWNECLKDKTGIEVSFYD
;
A
#
# COMPACT_ATOMS: atom_id res chain seq x y z
N MET A 1 -18.84 -10.00 14.83
CA MET A 1 -19.47 -10.27 13.52
C MET A 1 -18.36 -10.19 12.49
N GLU A 2 -18.29 -11.11 11.53
CA GLU A 2 -17.31 -11.02 10.44
C GLU A 2 -17.76 -9.93 9.46
N MET A 3 -16.85 -9.01 9.16
CA MET A 3 -17.03 -7.88 8.28
C MET A 3 -16.07 -8.00 7.11
N TYR A 4 -16.40 -7.37 5.98
CA TYR A 4 -15.51 -7.35 4.83
C TYR A 4 -15.60 -6.07 4.01
N GLU A 5 -14.50 -5.74 3.33
CA GLU A 5 -14.36 -4.63 2.39
C GLU A 5 -13.80 -5.14 1.05
N GLU A 6 -14.26 -4.59 -0.07
CA GLU A 6 -13.86 -5.06 -1.41
C GLU A 6 -13.39 -3.94 -2.35
N LYS A 7 -12.40 -4.29 -3.19
CA LYS A 7 -11.92 -3.45 -4.29
C LYS A 7 -11.20 -4.29 -5.33
N SER A 8 -11.48 -4.10 -6.63
CA SER A 8 -10.66 -4.66 -7.72
C SER A 8 -10.34 -6.16 -7.58
N ASN A 9 -11.37 -7.00 -7.34
CA ASN A 9 -11.21 -8.43 -7.13
C ASN A 9 -10.36 -8.80 -5.89
N PHE A 10 -10.33 -7.92 -4.89
CA PHE A 10 -9.67 -8.11 -3.61
C PHE A 10 -10.68 -7.95 -2.48
N LYS A 11 -10.53 -8.78 -1.47
CA LYS A 11 -11.34 -8.80 -0.26
C LYS A 11 -10.46 -8.67 0.97
N LEU A 12 -10.90 -7.84 1.92
CA LEU A 12 -10.35 -7.73 3.26
C LEU A 12 -11.41 -8.21 4.25
N GLU A 13 -11.09 -9.22 5.05
CA GLU A 13 -12.00 -9.81 6.06
C GLU A 13 -11.46 -9.58 7.47
N TYR A 14 -12.32 -9.18 8.39
CA TYR A 14 -11.93 -8.86 9.77
C TYR A 14 -13.07 -9.05 10.77
N ASN A 15 -12.71 -9.19 12.05
CA ASN A 15 -13.67 -9.30 13.13
C ASN A 15 -13.96 -7.92 13.74
N ASP A 16 -15.22 -7.49 13.69
CA ASP A 16 -15.68 -6.21 14.23
C ASP A 16 -15.38 -6.01 15.73
N ASN A 17 -15.19 -7.10 16.47
CA ASN A 17 -14.88 -7.07 17.90
C ASN A 17 -13.47 -6.54 18.22
N LEU A 18 -12.61 -6.32 17.22
CA LEU A 18 -11.21 -5.91 17.40
C LEU A 18 -10.99 -4.38 17.34
N ASN A 19 -12.07 -3.58 17.37
CA ASN A 19 -12.01 -2.11 17.24
C ASN A 19 -11.21 -1.67 16.00
N ILE A 20 -11.41 -2.38 14.89
CA ILE A 20 -10.78 -2.10 13.60
C ILE A 20 -11.69 -1.12 12.85
N LYS A 21 -11.15 0.04 12.46
CA LYS A 21 -11.87 0.99 11.59
C LYS A 21 -11.20 1.03 10.22
N ILE A 22 -11.97 0.76 9.17
CA ILE A 22 -11.48 0.78 7.80
C ILE A 22 -12.14 1.95 7.05
N ARG A 23 -11.33 2.72 6.33
CA ARG A 23 -11.79 3.78 5.43
C ARG A 23 -11.31 3.49 4.02
N LYS A 24 -12.24 3.39 3.06
CA LYS A 24 -11.95 3.32 1.63
C LYS A 24 -11.81 4.73 1.08
N ILE A 25 -10.60 5.11 0.64
CA ILE A 25 -10.30 6.53 0.34
C ILE A 25 -10.59 6.89 -1.12
N ASP A 26 -10.51 5.93 -2.04
CA ASP A 26 -10.77 6.19 -3.46
C ASP A 26 -12.23 6.52 -3.79
N GLU A 27 -13.16 6.30 -2.85
CA GLU A 27 -14.58 6.65 -2.99
C GLU A 27 -14.96 7.98 -2.32
N GLU A 28 -14.06 8.57 -1.53
CA GLU A 28 -14.28 9.89 -0.98
C GLU A 28 -14.11 10.91 -2.13
N ALA A 29 -15.18 11.65 -2.46
CA ALA A 29 -15.14 12.75 -3.42
C ALA A 29 -14.27 13.89 -2.88
N LEU A 30 -12.95 13.74 -3.02
CA LEU A 30 -11.97 14.65 -2.45
C LEU A 30 -11.68 15.79 -3.42
N THR A 31 -11.78 17.01 -2.92
CA THR A 31 -11.51 18.26 -3.65
C THR A 31 -10.10 18.33 -4.26
N TYR A 32 -9.17 17.51 -3.74
CA TYR A 32 -7.75 17.46 -4.13
C TYR A 32 -7.36 16.19 -4.91
N SER A 33 -8.33 15.37 -5.32
CA SER A 33 -8.08 14.15 -6.13
C SER A 33 -7.33 14.41 -7.44
N HIS A 34 -7.36 15.64 -7.94
CA HIS A 34 -6.63 16.07 -9.14
C HIS A 34 -5.13 16.33 -8.90
N CYS A 35 -4.69 16.48 -7.65
CA CYS A 35 -3.30 16.82 -7.31
C CYS A 35 -2.64 15.89 -6.28
N MET A 36 -3.41 15.02 -5.61
CA MET A 36 -2.90 14.05 -4.63
C MET A 36 -3.40 12.65 -4.94
N LYS A 37 -2.52 11.66 -4.74
CA LYS A 37 -2.85 10.24 -4.85
C LYS A 37 -3.08 9.63 -3.47
N ASN A 38 -4.10 8.80 -3.35
CA ASN A 38 -4.42 8.14 -2.08
C ASN A 38 -4.17 6.65 -2.18
N VAL A 39 -3.85 6.04 -1.04
CA VAL A 39 -3.94 4.58 -0.90
C VAL A 39 -5.39 4.12 -0.95
N ASP A 40 -5.62 2.87 -1.32
CA ASP A 40 -6.95 2.29 -1.43
C ASP A 40 -7.71 2.27 -0.09
N PHE A 41 -7.04 1.86 0.99
CA PHE A 41 -7.61 1.78 2.33
C PHE A 41 -6.71 2.42 3.39
N ILE A 42 -7.34 3.00 4.41
CA ILE A 42 -6.71 3.30 5.69
C ILE A 42 -7.36 2.45 6.76
N ILE A 43 -6.55 1.69 7.48
CA ILE A 43 -7.00 0.80 8.54
C ILE A 43 -6.43 1.32 9.85
N ASP A 44 -7.32 1.57 10.80
CA ASP A 44 -7.00 2.04 12.14
C ASP A 44 -7.19 0.90 13.14
N LEU A 45 -6.08 0.46 13.73
CA LEU A 45 -6.03 -0.56 14.76
C LEU A 45 -5.86 0.11 16.12
N GLU A 46 -6.97 0.55 16.71
CA GLU A 46 -6.94 1.35 17.94
C GLU A 46 -6.26 0.64 19.10
N CYS A 47 -6.45 -0.69 19.21
CA CYS A 47 -5.88 -1.52 20.27
C CYS A 47 -4.34 -1.54 20.30
N THR A 48 -3.69 -1.30 19.16
CA THR A 48 -2.23 -1.29 19.04
C THR A 48 -1.68 0.10 18.71
N ASN A 49 -2.54 1.12 18.67
CA ASN A 49 -2.19 2.48 18.26
C ASN A 49 -1.47 2.51 16.90
N THR A 50 -1.98 1.70 15.96
CA THR A 50 -1.39 1.46 14.64
C THR A 50 -2.32 1.99 13.55
N LEU A 51 -1.76 2.68 12.57
CA LEU A 51 -2.45 3.11 11.36
C LEU A 51 -1.79 2.46 10.15
N ILE A 52 -2.53 1.71 9.36
CA ILE A 52 -2.04 1.07 8.15
C ILE A 52 -2.58 1.82 6.94
N PHE A 53 -1.68 2.26 6.09
CA PHE A 53 -1.97 2.69 4.72
C PHE A 53 -1.84 1.46 3.84
N LEU A 54 -2.92 1.04 3.19
CA LEU A 54 -2.96 -0.19 2.42
C LEU A 54 -3.29 0.12 0.96
N GLU A 55 -2.37 -0.21 0.06
CA GLU A 55 -2.58 -0.15 -1.39
C GLU A 55 -2.69 -1.56 -1.96
N ILE A 56 -3.60 -1.76 -2.92
CA ILE A 56 -3.88 -3.05 -3.54
C ILE A 56 -3.62 -2.95 -5.04
N LYS A 57 -2.83 -3.89 -5.58
CA LYS A 57 -2.62 -3.99 -7.04
C LYS A 57 -2.72 -5.42 -7.54
N ASN A 58 -3.66 -5.67 -8.44
CA ASN A 58 -3.77 -6.91 -9.20
C ASN A 58 -3.15 -6.75 -10.60
N TYR A 59 -1.82 -6.84 -10.66
CA TYR A 59 -1.09 -6.80 -11.92
C TYR A 59 -1.17 -8.11 -12.73
N LYS A 60 -1.45 -9.26 -12.09
CA LYS A 60 -1.63 -10.53 -12.80
C LYS A 60 -2.81 -10.47 -13.76
N LYS A 61 -3.94 -9.93 -13.31
CA LYS A 61 -5.11 -9.68 -14.18
C LYS A 61 -4.75 -8.74 -15.34
N LEU A 62 -4.13 -7.60 -15.01
CA LEU A 62 -3.70 -6.63 -16.02
C LEU A 62 -2.75 -7.25 -17.06
N PHE A 63 -1.82 -8.10 -16.63
CA PHE A 63 -0.85 -8.75 -17.50
C PHE A 63 -1.52 -9.77 -18.44
N ASN A 64 -2.50 -10.53 -17.94
CA ASN A 64 -3.23 -11.52 -18.73
C ASN A 64 -4.06 -10.89 -19.86
N ASP A 65 -4.44 -9.62 -19.72
CA ASP A 65 -5.19 -8.88 -20.74
C ASP A 65 -4.29 -8.35 -21.88
N LEU A 66 -2.96 -8.40 -21.73
CA LEU A 66 -2.00 -7.92 -22.74
C LEU A 66 -1.87 -8.92 -23.91
N LYS A 67 -1.86 -8.42 -25.14
CA LYS A 67 -1.97 -9.25 -26.36
C LYS A 67 -0.64 -9.44 -27.08
N THR A 68 0.28 -8.50 -26.93
CA THR A 68 1.56 -8.46 -27.66
C THR A 68 2.75 -8.54 -26.72
N GLU A 69 3.87 -9.06 -27.21
CA GLU A 69 5.13 -9.10 -26.45
C GLU A 69 5.63 -7.69 -26.11
N GLN A 70 5.44 -6.73 -27.01
CA GLN A 70 5.78 -5.32 -26.75
C GLN A 70 4.99 -4.74 -25.56
N GLU A 71 3.70 -5.07 -25.44
CA GLU A 71 2.88 -4.65 -24.29
C GLU A 71 3.38 -5.27 -22.98
N LYS A 72 3.75 -6.56 -23.00
CA LYS A 72 4.30 -7.27 -21.84
C LYS A 72 5.65 -6.69 -21.42
N GLU A 73 6.54 -6.41 -22.37
CA GLU A 73 7.82 -5.74 -22.10
C GLU A 73 7.60 -4.35 -21.51
N ASN A 74 6.67 -3.56 -22.08
CA ASN A 74 6.31 -2.25 -21.56
C ASN A 74 5.74 -2.35 -20.14
N PHE A 75 4.91 -3.34 -19.85
CA PHE A 75 4.38 -3.59 -18.51
C PHE A 75 5.51 -3.87 -17.51
N PHE A 76 6.46 -4.74 -17.85
CA PHE A 76 7.59 -5.03 -16.96
C PHE A 76 8.54 -3.85 -16.80
N SER A 77 8.66 -3.00 -17.81
CA SER A 77 9.52 -1.81 -17.73
C SER A 77 9.07 -0.88 -16.60
N LYS A 78 7.75 -0.76 -16.35
CA LYS A 78 7.15 0.12 -15.33
C LYS A 78 7.46 -0.27 -13.88
N PHE A 79 8.01 -1.45 -13.62
CA PHE A 79 8.48 -1.81 -12.28
C PHE A 79 9.78 -1.10 -11.88
N ASN A 80 10.47 -0.47 -12.84
CA ASN A 80 11.67 0.30 -12.57
C ASN A 80 11.29 1.75 -12.23
N TYR A 81 11.80 2.32 -11.15
CA TYR A 81 11.52 3.72 -10.82
C TYR A 81 11.98 4.69 -11.91
N SER A 82 13.09 4.39 -12.59
CA SER A 82 13.69 5.24 -13.61
C SER A 82 13.04 5.13 -15.00
N LYS A 83 12.19 4.11 -15.24
CA LYS A 83 11.60 3.84 -16.56
C LYS A 83 10.20 3.20 -16.49
N PRO A 84 9.28 3.54 -17.41
CA PRO A 84 9.29 4.75 -18.22
C PRO A 84 9.23 5.98 -17.29
N ASN A 85 9.68 7.15 -17.77
CA ASN A 85 9.83 8.42 -17.04
C ASN A 85 9.12 8.41 -15.68
N ASN A 86 9.85 8.51 -14.57
CA ASN A 86 9.43 8.13 -13.21
C ASN A 86 7.92 8.25 -12.89
N LYS A 87 7.24 9.32 -13.34
CA LYS A 87 5.78 9.50 -13.26
C LYS A 87 4.92 8.32 -13.73
N GLU A 88 5.40 7.48 -14.64
CA GLU A 88 4.68 6.31 -15.18
C GLU A 88 5.08 4.98 -14.51
N SER A 89 6.08 5.01 -13.63
CA SER A 89 6.55 3.86 -12.88
C SER A 89 5.56 3.48 -11.77
N TYR A 90 5.39 2.18 -11.55
CA TYR A 90 4.63 1.64 -10.42
C TYR A 90 5.26 2.01 -9.09
N SER A 91 6.60 1.98 -8.98
CA SER A 91 7.31 2.37 -7.77
C SER A 91 7.05 3.84 -7.43
N TYR A 92 7.09 4.72 -8.43
CA TYR A 92 6.78 6.13 -8.23
C TYR A 92 5.32 6.33 -7.79
N ASP A 93 4.37 5.62 -8.39
CA ASP A 93 2.97 5.68 -8.00
C ASP A 93 2.78 5.31 -6.51
N PHE A 94 3.41 4.22 -6.08
CA PHE A 94 3.38 3.78 -4.68
C PHE A 94 4.05 4.77 -3.73
N ILE A 95 5.17 5.37 -4.13
CA ILE A 95 5.85 6.41 -3.33
C ILE A 95 4.94 7.64 -3.16
N GLN A 96 4.30 8.11 -4.25
CA GLN A 96 3.41 9.26 -4.19
C GLN A 96 2.19 8.96 -3.31
N LYS A 97 1.53 7.81 -3.49
CA LYS A 97 0.37 7.40 -2.68
C LYS A 97 0.69 7.41 -1.19
N ALA A 98 1.86 6.90 -0.80
CA ALA A 98 2.28 6.90 0.60
C ALA A 98 2.52 8.32 1.14
N ARG A 99 3.27 9.15 0.39
CA ARG A 99 3.62 10.52 0.79
C ARG A 99 2.38 11.42 0.87
N ASP A 100 1.53 11.38 -0.15
CA ASP A 100 0.32 12.20 -0.24
C ASP A 100 -0.68 11.79 0.83
N THR A 101 -0.88 10.48 1.04
CA THR A 101 -1.71 9.97 2.14
C THR A 101 -1.17 10.43 3.49
N PHE A 102 0.13 10.30 3.71
CA PHE A 102 0.76 10.76 4.95
C PHE A 102 0.54 12.27 5.16
N ILE A 103 0.82 13.11 4.16
CA ILE A 103 0.64 14.58 4.26
C ILE A 103 -0.81 14.93 4.58
N ARG A 104 -1.78 14.26 3.94
CA ARG A 104 -3.21 14.49 4.19
C ARG A 104 -3.60 14.14 5.61
N GLU A 105 -3.24 12.94 6.08
CA GLU A 105 -3.61 12.49 7.42
C GLU A 105 -2.84 13.26 8.51
N TYR A 106 -1.59 13.65 8.23
CA TYR A 106 -0.78 14.55 9.06
C TYR A 106 -1.45 15.92 9.22
N SER A 107 -1.76 16.58 8.11
CA SER A 107 -2.37 17.92 8.11
C SER A 107 -3.78 17.94 8.70
N SER A 108 -4.47 16.80 8.69
CA SER A 108 -5.80 16.63 9.28
C SER A 108 -5.76 16.20 10.76
N ASN A 109 -4.58 16.11 11.39
CA ASN A 109 -4.38 15.60 12.76
C ASN A 109 -4.99 14.21 13.00
N LYS A 110 -4.98 13.33 11.99
CA LYS A 110 -5.53 11.96 12.07
C LYS A 110 -4.49 10.89 12.41
N ILE A 111 -3.22 11.26 12.51
CA ILE A 111 -2.10 10.34 12.75
C ILE A 111 -1.48 10.46 14.15
N ASP A 112 -1.99 11.34 15.02
CA ASP A 112 -1.27 11.73 16.23
C ASP A 112 -0.91 10.52 17.11
N ASN A 113 0.41 10.37 17.35
CA ASN A 113 1.06 9.29 18.08
C ASN A 113 0.87 7.86 17.53
N LYS A 114 0.28 7.67 16.33
CA LYS A 114 0.10 6.33 15.76
C LYS A 114 1.39 5.82 15.09
N LYS A 115 1.63 4.51 15.17
CA LYS A 115 2.62 3.84 14.34
C LYS A 115 2.06 3.67 12.95
N ILE A 116 2.63 4.37 11.97
CA ILE A 116 2.13 4.36 10.59
C ILE A 116 2.86 3.28 9.81
N HIS A 117 2.15 2.32 9.24
CA HIS A 117 2.72 1.30 8.38
C HIS A 117 2.16 1.45 6.97
N TYR A 118 3.01 1.39 5.95
CA TYR A 118 2.58 1.41 4.56
C TYR A 118 2.78 0.04 3.92
N TYR A 119 1.68 -0.63 3.56
CA TYR A 119 1.73 -1.95 2.98
C TYR A 119 1.07 -1.96 1.60
N ILE A 120 1.69 -2.72 0.69
CA ILE A 120 1.18 -2.93 -0.67
C ILE A 120 0.84 -4.42 -0.79
N ILE A 121 -0.41 -4.76 -1.03
CA ILE A 121 -0.80 -6.14 -1.36
C ILE A 121 -0.83 -6.27 -2.87
N ILE A 122 -0.02 -7.18 -3.40
CA ILE A 122 0.23 -7.29 -4.82
C ILE A 122 -0.05 -8.70 -5.33
N ASN A 123 -0.66 -8.78 -6.50
CA ASN A 123 -0.76 -10.00 -7.29
C ASN A 123 -0.05 -9.74 -8.62
N VAL A 124 1.02 -10.47 -8.92
CA VAL A 124 1.87 -10.28 -10.11
C VAL A 124 1.94 -11.56 -10.95
N PRO A 125 2.27 -11.45 -12.24
CA PRO A 125 2.59 -12.62 -13.05
C PRO A 125 3.87 -13.32 -12.54
N ASP A 126 4.02 -14.59 -12.87
CA ASP A 126 5.19 -15.39 -12.51
C ASP A 126 6.49 -14.74 -13.01
N ASN A 127 7.60 -14.98 -12.30
CA ASN A 127 8.93 -14.38 -12.57
C ASN A 127 9.05 -12.87 -12.29
N SER A 128 8.12 -12.29 -11.53
CA SER A 128 8.17 -10.86 -11.13
C SER A 128 8.98 -10.60 -9.86
N GLU A 129 9.43 -11.64 -9.14
CA GLU A 129 10.05 -11.54 -7.81
C GLU A 129 11.25 -10.59 -7.75
N SER A 130 12.18 -10.71 -8.71
CA SER A 130 13.35 -9.83 -8.78
C SER A 130 12.99 -8.35 -8.96
N ARG A 131 11.85 -8.07 -9.60
CA ARG A 131 11.32 -6.71 -9.78
C ARG A 131 10.69 -6.20 -8.50
N LEU A 132 10.00 -7.05 -7.75
CA LEU A 132 9.46 -6.68 -6.43
C LEU A 132 10.58 -6.32 -5.45
N ILE A 133 11.65 -7.11 -5.39
CA ILE A 133 12.83 -6.79 -4.56
C ILE A 133 13.43 -5.43 -4.94
N THR A 134 13.48 -5.13 -6.24
CA THR A 134 13.97 -3.83 -6.72
C THR A 134 13.05 -2.69 -6.27
N MET A 135 11.74 -2.88 -6.42
CA MET A 135 10.71 -1.93 -6.01
C MET A 135 10.70 -1.67 -4.50
N GLU A 136 10.91 -2.70 -3.67
CA GLU A 136 11.04 -2.56 -2.21
C GLU A 136 12.22 -1.65 -1.85
N LYS A 137 13.39 -1.86 -2.47
CA LYS A 137 14.55 -0.97 -2.28
C LYS A 137 14.27 0.46 -2.74
N GLU A 138 13.54 0.63 -3.83
CA GLU A 138 13.15 1.96 -4.31
C GLU A 138 12.21 2.66 -3.34
N LEU A 139 11.20 1.96 -2.79
CA LEU A 139 10.31 2.48 -1.75
C LEU A 139 11.09 2.88 -0.50
N GLU A 140 11.95 1.99 -0.03
CA GLU A 140 12.80 2.19 1.13
C GLU A 140 13.75 3.39 1.01
N ASN A 141 14.27 3.66 -0.18
CA ASN A 141 15.17 4.78 -0.43
C ASN A 141 14.43 6.11 -0.63
N ASN A 142 13.14 6.07 -0.97
CA ASN A 142 12.35 7.25 -1.30
C ASN A 142 11.27 7.59 -0.27
N LEU A 143 11.05 6.76 0.75
CA LEU A 143 10.13 7.06 1.84
C LEU A 143 10.90 7.47 3.10
N PRO A 144 10.40 8.45 3.88
CA PRO A 144 11.02 8.83 5.15
C PRO A 144 10.67 7.78 6.21
N LEU A 145 11.38 6.65 6.20
CA LEU A 145 11.14 5.54 7.12
C LEU A 145 11.83 5.78 8.47
N LEU A 146 11.08 5.69 9.58
CA LEU A 146 11.61 5.93 10.94
C LEU A 146 12.75 4.98 11.31
N GLU A 147 12.73 3.73 10.86
CA GLU A 147 13.83 2.77 11.11
C GLU A 147 15.19 3.25 10.58
N LYS A 148 15.20 4.26 9.69
CA LYS A 148 16.38 4.81 9.04
C LYS A 148 16.71 6.25 9.47
N ILE A 149 16.00 6.80 10.45
CA ILE A 149 16.09 8.21 10.87
C ILE A 149 16.35 8.29 12.38
N ASP A 150 17.12 9.28 12.83
CA ASP A 150 17.27 9.59 14.26
C ASP A 150 15.92 10.08 14.82
N ASP A 151 15.30 9.24 15.65
CA ASP A 151 13.97 9.44 16.24
C ASP A 151 13.92 10.66 17.18
N LYS A 152 15.07 11.19 17.58
CA LYS A 152 15.17 12.39 18.43
C LYS A 152 15.01 13.69 17.66
N LEU A 153 15.15 13.69 16.33
CA LEU A 153 15.08 14.91 15.52
C LEU A 153 13.64 15.36 15.23
N TYR A 154 12.64 14.48 15.36
CA TYR A 154 11.28 14.75 14.89
C TYR A 154 10.23 14.53 15.97
N ILE A 155 9.35 15.53 16.14
CA ILE A 155 8.31 15.56 17.17
C ILE A 155 7.15 14.61 16.84
N LYS A 156 6.88 14.36 15.55
CA LYS A 156 5.81 13.48 15.09
C LYS A 156 6.37 12.30 14.29
N PRO A 157 5.78 11.09 14.42
CA PRO A 157 6.25 9.91 13.71
C PRO A 157 6.05 10.06 12.19
N PHE A 158 7.03 9.61 11.41
CA PHE A 158 6.87 9.35 9.99
C PHE A 158 6.36 7.91 9.76
N ILE A 159 6.32 7.48 8.51
CA ILE A 159 6.05 6.09 8.16
C ILE A 159 7.09 5.20 8.86
N HIS A 160 6.62 4.25 9.65
CA HIS A 160 7.45 3.35 10.44
C HIS A 160 8.08 2.27 9.55
N THR A 161 7.25 1.56 8.77
CA THR A 161 7.70 0.51 7.85
C THR A 161 7.01 0.61 6.49
N CYS A 162 7.66 0.06 5.46
CA CYS A 162 7.07 -0.14 4.15
C CYS A 162 7.42 -1.52 3.59
N ASN A 163 6.40 -2.29 3.20
CA ASN A 163 6.59 -3.66 2.68
C ASN A 163 5.60 -3.97 1.54
N ILE A 164 6.02 -4.86 0.65
CA ILE A 164 5.17 -5.46 -0.38
C ILE A 164 4.85 -6.89 0.03
N PHE A 165 3.59 -7.28 -0.06
CA PHE A 165 3.12 -8.63 0.28
C PHE A 165 2.32 -9.24 -0.84
N TYR A 166 2.53 -10.54 -1.07
CA TYR A 166 1.49 -11.39 -1.62
C TYR A 166 0.40 -11.62 -0.55
N SER A 167 -0.82 -11.93 -0.95
CA SER A 167 -1.94 -12.14 -0.02
C SER A 167 -1.68 -13.28 0.97
N ASN A 168 -1.08 -14.38 0.52
CA ASN A 168 -0.68 -15.49 1.40
C ASN A 168 0.37 -15.05 2.42
N THR A 169 1.42 -14.32 2.00
CA THR A 169 2.47 -13.84 2.90
C THR A 169 1.92 -12.87 3.95
N TRP A 170 0.98 -11.99 3.57
CA TRP A 170 0.25 -11.17 4.54
C TRP A 170 -0.47 -12.05 5.57
N ASN A 171 -1.26 -13.03 5.11
CA ASN A 171 -2.06 -13.86 5.99
C ASN A 171 -1.19 -14.68 6.95
N GLU A 172 -0.02 -15.13 6.51
CA GLU A 172 0.95 -15.84 7.36
C GLU A 172 1.63 -14.93 8.39
N CYS A 173 1.95 -13.69 8.02
CA CYS A 173 2.82 -12.82 8.82
C CYS A 173 2.07 -11.80 9.69
N LEU A 174 0.88 -11.38 9.26
CA LEU A 174 0.17 -10.21 9.76
C LEU A 174 -1.28 -10.49 10.19
N LYS A 175 -1.93 -11.58 9.73
CA LYS A 175 -3.32 -11.89 10.11
C LYS A 175 -3.51 -11.89 11.63
N ASP A 176 -2.67 -12.62 12.37
CA ASP A 176 -2.79 -12.72 13.82
C ASP A 176 -2.48 -11.39 14.55
N LYS A 177 -1.66 -10.53 13.95
CA LYS A 177 -1.27 -9.24 14.53
C LYS A 177 -2.30 -8.14 14.26
N THR A 178 -2.95 -8.21 13.11
CA THR A 178 -3.89 -7.19 12.63
C THR A 178 -5.34 -7.57 12.84
N GLY A 179 -5.63 -8.88 12.96
CA GLY A 179 -6.97 -9.43 12.89
C GLY A 179 -7.58 -9.39 11.50
N ILE A 180 -6.76 -9.20 10.46
CA ILE A 180 -7.20 -8.95 9.08
C ILE A 180 -6.65 -10.03 8.15
N GLU A 181 -7.57 -10.70 7.47
CA GLU A 181 -7.28 -11.62 6.37
C GLU A 181 -7.52 -10.92 5.03
N VAL A 182 -6.69 -11.23 4.05
CA VAL A 182 -6.77 -10.64 2.71
C VAL A 182 -6.74 -11.70 1.63
N SER A 183 -7.47 -11.50 0.55
CA SER A 183 -7.49 -12.42 -0.59
C SER A 183 -7.77 -11.70 -1.91
N PHE A 184 -7.23 -12.24 -3.00
CA PHE A 184 -7.70 -11.94 -4.35
C PHE A 184 -8.63 -13.06 -4.80
N TYR A 185 -9.68 -12.72 -5.54
CA TYR A 185 -10.63 -13.67 -6.13
C TYR A 185 -10.74 -13.45 -7.64
N ASP A 186 -11.20 -14.46 -8.38
CA ASP A 186 -11.34 -14.38 -9.85
C ASP A 186 -12.58 -13.58 -10.28
#